data_AF-A0A8X7SF93-F1
#
_entry.id   AF-A0A8X7SF93-F1
#
_cell.length_a   1.000
_cell.length_b   1.000
_cell.length_c   1.000
_cell.angle_alpha   90.00
_cell.angle_beta   90.00
_cell.angle_gamma   90.00
#
_symmetry.space_group_name_H-M   'P 1'
#
loop_
_entity.id
_entity.type
_entity.pdbx_description
1 polymer ?
#
loop_
_entity_poly.entity_id
_entity_poly.type
_entity_poly.pdbx_seq_one_letter_code
_entity_poly.pdbx_strand_id
1 'polypeptide(L)'
;MSESVKMLTECNELSDNFTRTSSYRSNRDTLLSTLRDRSSLESYSNVTVGPSPNTVYGMFFCRGDISRTSCSNCVHAATLNVAETCNSHKGASIFYDECVVQYSNVSFFTLVEDAPAIRRYSVQIFGFF
;
A
#
# COMPACT_ATOMS: atom_id res chain seq x y z
N MET A 1 -10.14 -19.21 6.31
CA MET A 1 -9.66 -17.82 6.42
C MET A 1 -8.21 -17.86 5.93
N SER A 2 -7.95 -17.42 4.70
CA SER A 2 -6.58 -17.37 4.18
C SER A 2 -5.89 -16.21 4.88
N GLU A 3 -4.78 -16.46 5.56
CA GLU A 3 -3.91 -15.38 6.05
C GLU A 3 -3.35 -14.63 4.85
N SER A 4 -3.43 -13.30 4.88
CA SER A 4 -2.87 -12.48 3.81
C SER A 4 -1.35 -12.60 3.82
N VAL A 5 -0.77 -13.11 2.73
CA VAL A 5 0.67 -13.38 2.66
C VAL A 5 1.40 -12.09 2.27
N LYS A 6 2.00 -11.43 3.26
CA LYS A 6 2.85 -10.26 3.04
C LYS A 6 4.07 -10.64 2.19
N MET A 7 4.25 -9.99 1.05
CA MET A 7 5.42 -10.18 0.20
C MET A 7 6.56 -9.23 0.58
N LEU A 8 6.26 -7.93 0.58
CA LEU A 8 7.25 -6.86 0.66
C LEU A 8 6.62 -5.58 1.17
N THR A 9 7.41 -4.75 1.84
CA THR A 9 7.09 -3.36 2.12
C THR A 9 8.27 -2.51 1.71
N GLU A 10 7.99 -1.42 1.01
CA GLU A 10 8.97 -0.43 0.62
C GLU A 10 8.57 0.94 1.12
N CYS A 11 9.45 1.56 1.89
CA CYS A 11 9.30 2.94 2.32
C CYS A 11 10.16 3.81 1.38
N ASN A 12 9.62 4.93 0.91
CA ASN A 12 10.33 5.80 -0.03
C ASN A 12 11.39 6.64 0.71
N GLU A 13 12.63 6.16 0.68
CA GLU A 13 13.81 6.83 1.27
C GLU A 13 14.28 8.07 0.49
N LEU A 14 13.82 8.26 -0.76
CA LEU A 14 14.19 9.41 -1.59
C LEU A 14 13.35 10.66 -1.29
N SER A 15 12.23 10.49 -0.58
CA SER A 15 11.37 11.59 -0.17
C SER A 15 11.75 12.09 1.22
N ASP A 16 11.72 13.41 1.43
CA ASP A 16 11.87 13.97 2.78
C ASP A 16 10.85 13.36 3.74
N ASN A 17 11.31 12.89 4.89
CA ASN A 17 10.42 12.42 5.94
C ASN A 17 9.48 13.54 6.41
N PHE A 18 8.25 13.18 6.75
CA PHE A 18 7.32 14.12 7.38
C PHE A 18 7.57 14.16 8.89
N THR A 19 7.36 15.32 9.50
CA THR A 19 7.46 15.47 10.96
C THR A 19 6.15 15.07 11.63
N ARG A 20 6.24 14.64 12.90
CA ARG A 20 5.06 14.24 13.68
C ARG A 20 3.98 15.34 13.81
N THR A 21 4.39 16.60 13.67
CA THR A 21 3.55 17.80 13.76
C THR A 21 2.97 18.24 12.41
N SER A 22 3.45 17.68 11.29
CA SER A 22 2.93 18.03 9.97
C SER A 22 1.51 17.48 9.76
N SER A 23 0.69 18.24 9.02
CA SER A 23 -0.63 17.78 8.59
C SER A 23 -0.56 16.58 7.63
N TYR A 24 0.62 16.28 7.07
CA TYR A 24 0.84 15.12 6.22
C TYR A 24 0.48 13.82 6.94
N ARG A 25 0.86 13.67 8.22
CA ARG A 25 0.56 12.47 9.00
C ARG A 25 -0.96 12.23 9.10
N SER A 26 -1.72 13.25 9.49
CA SER A 26 -3.18 13.14 9.62
C SER A 26 -3.86 12.89 8.26
N ASN A 27 -3.35 13.51 7.19
CA ASN A 27 -3.86 13.29 5.84
C ASN A 27 -3.60 11.86 5.37
N ARG A 28 -2.41 11.31 5.65
CA ARG A 28 -2.05 9.90 5.38
C ARG A 28 -2.96 8.95 6.16
N ASP A 29 -3.15 9.19 7.45
CA ASP A 29 -3.99 8.33 8.30
C ASP A 29 -5.46 8.33 7.83
N THR A 30 -5.98 9.51 7.43
CA THR A 30 -7.30 9.67 6.82
C THR A 30 -7.40 8.94 5.48
N LEU A 31 -6.37 9.06 4.63
CA LEU A 31 -6.30 8.38 3.35
C LEU A 31 -6.33 6.86 3.53
N LEU A 32 -5.48 6.32 4.41
CA LEU A 32 -5.42 4.88 4.69
C LEU A 32 -6.76 4.37 5.25
N SER A 33 -7.45 5.16 6.07
CA SER A 33 -8.81 4.82 6.53
C SER A 33 -9.81 4.80 5.38
N THR A 34 -9.76 5.79 4.49
CA THR A 34 -10.66 5.86 3.34
C THR A 34 -10.47 4.67 2.39
N LEU A 35 -9.22 4.24 2.17
CA LEU A 35 -8.92 3.06 1.35
C LEU A 35 -9.50 1.78 1.95
N ARG A 36 -9.42 1.61 3.29
CA ARG A 36 -10.08 0.51 4.00
C ARG A 36 -11.58 0.51 3.75
N ASP A 37 -12.25 1.64 3.93
CA ASP A 37 -13.70 1.74 3.75
C ASP A 37 -14.11 1.38 2.31
N ARG A 38 -13.39 1.89 1.30
CA ARG A 38 -13.68 1.61 -0.12
C ARG A 38 -13.39 0.18 -0.54
N SER A 39 -12.45 -0.51 0.10
CA SER A 39 -12.12 -1.92 -0.19
C SER A 39 -13.28 -2.89 0.04
N SER A 40 -14.30 -2.48 0.79
CA SER A 40 -15.54 -3.26 0.97
C SER A 40 -16.43 -3.27 -0.28
N LEU A 41 -16.28 -2.28 -1.16
CA LEU A 41 -17.14 -2.07 -2.33
C LEU A 41 -16.40 -2.32 -3.65
N GLU A 42 -15.12 -1.95 -3.70
CA GLU A 42 -14.31 -1.87 -4.92
C GLU A 42 -13.07 -2.76 -4.81
N SER A 43 -12.60 -3.30 -5.94
CA SER A 43 -11.32 -4.02 -6.04
C SER A 43 -10.15 -3.11 -6.44
N TYR A 44 -10.43 -1.86 -6.79
CA TYR A 44 -9.45 -0.80 -7.06
C TYR A 44 -10.07 0.54 -6.67
N SER A 45 -9.30 1.40 -6.02
CA SER A 45 -9.70 2.79 -5.78
C SER A 45 -8.48 3.66 -5.57
N ASN A 46 -8.60 4.94 -5.95
CA ASN A 46 -7.63 5.97 -5.63
C ASN A 46 -8.26 7.13 -4.85
N VAL A 47 -7.47 7.73 -3.97
CA VAL A 47 -7.89 8.78 -3.05
C VAL A 47 -6.78 9.83 -2.99
N THR A 48 -7.19 11.09 -2.93
CA THR A 48 -6.31 12.23 -2.64
C THR A 48 -6.83 12.94 -1.39
N VAL A 49 -5.96 13.18 -0.41
CA VAL A 49 -6.33 13.85 0.85
C VAL A 49 -5.43 15.04 1.11
N GLY A 50 -6.06 16.17 1.45
CA GLY A 50 -5.40 17.36 1.97
C GLY A 50 -4.83 18.30 0.90
N PRO A 51 -4.67 19.59 1.22
CA PRO A 51 -4.10 20.58 0.31
C PRO A 51 -2.58 20.60 0.33
N SER A 52 -1.99 21.17 -0.72
CA SER A 52 -0.55 21.44 -0.82
C SER A 52 -0.09 22.32 0.37
N PRO A 53 1.10 22.07 0.97
CA PRO A 53 2.14 21.11 0.56
C PRO A 53 1.99 19.71 1.19
N ASN A 54 0.88 19.43 1.89
CA ASN A 54 0.66 18.19 2.65
C ASN A 54 -0.32 17.23 1.97
N THR A 55 -0.49 17.34 0.66
CA THR A 55 -1.35 16.44 -0.12
C THR A 55 -0.78 15.03 -0.11
N VAL A 56 -1.65 14.05 0.08
CA VAL A 56 -1.32 12.63 0.03
C VAL A 56 -2.16 12.00 -1.07
N TYR A 57 -1.49 11.32 -1.99
CA TYR A 57 -2.09 10.49 -3.03
C TYR A 57 -1.97 9.04 -2.59
N GLY A 58 -2.97 8.22 -2.87
CA GLY A 58 -2.89 6.81 -2.56
C GLY A 58 -3.92 5.98 -3.28
N MET A 59 -3.64 4.69 -3.38
CA MET A 59 -4.52 3.73 -4.03
C MET A 59 -4.40 2.36 -3.37
N PHE A 60 -5.40 1.52 -3.66
CA PHE A 60 -5.25 0.08 -3.54
C PHE A 60 -5.70 -0.59 -4.84
N PHE A 61 -5.18 -1.78 -5.08
CA PHE A 61 -5.81 -2.73 -5.99
C PHE A 61 -5.70 -4.13 -5.41
N CYS A 62 -6.69 -4.96 -5.71
CA CYS A 62 -6.75 -6.35 -5.32
C CYS A 62 -6.56 -7.25 -6.54
N ARG A 63 -6.11 -8.47 -6.29
CA ARG A 63 -6.02 -9.50 -7.32
C ARG A 63 -7.42 -9.83 -7.85
N GLY A 64 -7.57 -10.03 -9.15
CA GLY A 64 -8.88 -10.11 -9.80
C GLY A 64 -9.70 -11.38 -9.53
N ASP A 65 -9.09 -12.42 -8.94
CA ASP A 65 -9.67 -13.75 -8.71
C ASP A 65 -10.12 -13.97 -7.26
N ILE A 66 -10.01 -12.97 -6.38
CA ILE A 66 -10.38 -13.09 -4.95
C ILE A 66 -11.75 -12.50 -4.65
N SER A 67 -12.34 -12.94 -3.53
CA SER A 67 -13.59 -12.36 -3.04
C SER A 67 -13.41 -10.92 -2.54
N ARG A 68 -14.49 -10.12 -2.55
CA ARG A 68 -14.50 -8.76 -1.96
C ARG A 68 -14.09 -8.77 -0.48
N THR A 69 -14.53 -9.78 0.28
CA THR A 69 -14.14 -9.93 1.68
C THR A 69 -12.64 -10.16 1.83
N SER A 70 -12.04 -11.01 0.99
CA SER A 70 -10.60 -11.26 0.99
C SER A 70 -9.81 -10.00 0.61
N CYS A 71 -10.27 -9.25 -0.39
CA CYS A 71 -9.71 -7.97 -0.78
C CYS A 71 -9.74 -6.97 0.38
N SER A 72 -10.90 -6.79 1.01
CA SER A 72 -11.06 -5.87 2.13
C SER A 72 -10.18 -6.24 3.32
N ASN A 73 -10.13 -7.52 3.70
CA ASN A 73 -9.23 -7.99 4.75
C ASN A 73 -7.75 -7.70 4.44
N CYS A 74 -7.33 -7.91 3.20
CA CYS A 74 -5.97 -7.62 2.77
C CYS A 74 -5.66 -6.12 2.86
N VAL A 75 -6.53 -5.26 2.34
CA VAL A 75 -6.33 -3.79 2.39
C VAL A 75 -6.31 -3.29 3.84
N HIS A 76 -7.14 -3.85 4.72
CA HIS A 76 -7.09 -3.57 6.15
C HIS A 76 -5.73 -3.93 6.76
N ALA A 77 -5.25 -5.15 6.53
CA ALA A 77 -3.94 -5.58 7.03
C ALA A 77 -2.79 -4.72 6.46
N ALA A 78 -2.81 -4.46 5.16
CA ALA A 78 -1.81 -3.68 4.45
C ALA A 78 -1.72 -2.23 4.95
N THR A 79 -2.87 -1.56 5.10
CA THR A 79 -2.91 -0.17 5.58
C THR A 79 -2.42 -0.01 7.02
N LEU A 80 -2.71 -0.97 7.91
CA LEU A 80 -2.17 -0.97 9.27
C LEU A 80 -0.66 -1.21 9.26
N ASN A 81 -0.21 -2.24 8.53
CA ASN A 81 1.19 -2.63 8.50
C ASN A 81 2.10 -1.56 7.89
N VAL A 82 1.67 -0.90 6.80
CA VAL A 82 2.46 0.15 6.16
C VAL A 82 2.56 1.40 7.04
N ALA A 83 1.51 1.74 7.81
CA ALA A 83 1.54 2.87 8.73
C ALA A 83 2.50 2.64 9.91
N GLU A 84 2.62 1.40 10.37
CA GLU A 84 3.56 0.99 11.42
C GLU A 84 5.00 0.91 10.90
N THR A 85 5.19 0.30 9.73
CA THR A 85 6.52 0.06 9.14
C THR A 85 7.14 1.35 8.60
N CYS A 86 6.38 2.14 7.84
CA CYS A 86 6.83 3.39 7.21
C CYS A 86 6.28 4.61 7.99
N ASN A 87 6.64 4.70 9.26
CA ASN A 87 5.99 5.62 10.19
C ASN A 87 6.24 7.12 9.93
N SER A 88 7.31 7.48 9.21
CA SER A 88 7.71 8.86 8.91
C SER A 88 7.93 9.16 7.43
N HIS A 89 7.83 8.17 6.55
CA HIS A 89 8.08 8.32 5.11
C HIS A 89 6.88 8.90 4.38
N LYS A 90 7.14 9.83 3.46
CA LYS A 90 6.10 10.47 2.61
C LYS A 90 5.70 9.63 1.40
N GLY A 91 6.26 8.44 1.22
CA GLY A 91 5.73 7.47 0.29
C GLY A 91 6.04 6.07 0.76
N ALA A 92 5.15 5.14 0.45
CA ALA A 92 5.37 3.72 0.67
C ALA A 92 4.47 2.86 -0.22
N SER A 93 4.95 1.67 -0.52
CA SER A 93 4.21 0.61 -1.20
C SER A 93 4.29 -0.66 -0.38
N ILE A 94 3.17 -1.34 -0.16
CA ILE A 94 3.12 -2.64 0.50
C ILE A 94 2.39 -3.64 -0.39
N PHE A 95 3.01 -4.80 -0.55
CA PHE A 95 2.57 -5.85 -1.46
C PHE A 95 2.23 -7.10 -0.66
N TYR A 96 0.98 -7.52 -0.80
CA TYR A 96 0.47 -8.82 -0.38
C TYR A 96 0.14 -9.64 -1.63
N ASP A 97 -0.04 -10.95 -1.45
CA ASP A 97 -0.49 -11.83 -2.53
C ASP A 97 -1.86 -11.45 -3.10
N GLU A 98 -2.70 -10.87 -2.25
CA GLU A 98 -4.09 -10.54 -2.54
C GLU A 98 -4.29 -9.07 -2.92
N CYS A 99 -3.43 -8.16 -2.46
CA CYS A 99 -3.60 -6.73 -2.69
C CYS A 99 -2.28 -5.94 -2.62
N VAL A 100 -2.31 -4.74 -3.19
CA VAL A 100 -1.25 -3.74 -3.07
C VAL A 100 -1.86 -2.45 -2.56
N VAL A 101 -1.17 -1.79 -1.63
CA VAL A 101 -1.52 -0.45 -1.14
C VAL A 101 -0.31 0.44 -1.31
N GLN A 102 -0.53 1.63 -1.88
CA GLN A 102 0.53 2.62 -2.10
C GLN A 102 0.05 4.01 -1.69
N TYR A 103 0.94 4.80 -1.09
CA TYR A 103 0.73 6.23 -0.89
C TYR A 103 2.00 7.03 -1.22
N SER A 104 1.84 8.30 -1.56
CA SER A 104 2.94 9.22 -1.87
C SER A 104 2.52 10.69 -1.71
N ASN A 105 3.49 11.58 -1.52
CA ASN A 105 3.31 13.03 -1.63
C ASN A 105 3.32 13.53 -3.08
N VAL A 106 3.60 12.66 -4.05
CA VAL A 106 3.57 12.92 -5.48
C VAL A 106 2.51 12.03 -6.14
N SER A 107 1.76 12.56 -7.10
CA SER A 107 0.75 11.77 -7.82
C SER A 107 1.42 10.73 -8.72
N PHE A 108 0.96 9.48 -8.66
CA PHE A 108 1.50 8.35 -9.42
C PHE A 108 0.44 7.58 -10.25
N PHE A 109 -0.83 8.03 -10.26
CA PHE A 109 -1.93 7.25 -10.86
C PHE A 109 -1.82 7.00 -12.37
N THR A 110 -1.05 7.82 -13.09
CA THR A 110 -0.84 7.72 -14.54
C THR A 110 0.63 7.52 -14.90
N LEU A 111 1.50 7.26 -13.92
CA LEU A 111 2.91 7.04 -14.13
C LEU A 111 3.16 5.53 -14.23
N VAL A 112 3.97 5.13 -15.21
CA VAL A 112 4.53 3.78 -15.27
C VAL A 112 5.84 3.84 -14.48
N GLU A 113 5.85 3.25 -13.29
CA GLU A 113 7.07 3.05 -12.52
C GLU A 113 7.53 1.60 -12.72
N ASP A 114 8.71 1.40 -13.30
CA ASP A 114 9.30 0.07 -13.51
C ASP A 114 9.85 -0.55 -12.20
N ALA A 115 9.79 0.20 -11.09
CA ALA A 115 10.24 -0.21 -9.78
C ALA A 115 9.25 0.23 -8.69
N PRO A 116 9.06 -0.58 -7.64
CA PRO A 116 9.76 -1.86 -7.41
C PRO A 116 9.19 -3.05 -8.19
N ALA A 117 10.08 -3.89 -8.72
CA ALA A 117 9.73 -5.16 -9.35
C ALA A 117 9.92 -6.32 -8.36
N ILE A 118 8.82 -6.94 -7.93
CA ILE A 118 8.87 -8.11 -7.05
C ILE A 118 9.06 -9.37 -7.89
N ARG A 119 10.19 -10.06 -7.69
CA ARG A 119 10.46 -11.36 -8.31
C ARG A 119 10.42 -12.46 -7.25
N ARG A 120 9.41 -13.33 -7.33
CA ARG A 120 9.36 -14.58 -6.54
C ARG A 120 10.03 -15.69 -7.34
N TYR A 121 11.03 -16.34 -6.75
CA TYR A 121 11.66 -17.52 -7.32
C TYR A 121 11.10 -18.77 -6.65
N SER A 122 10.82 -19.83 -7.42
CA SER A 122 10.43 -21.13 -6.86
C SER A 122 11.61 -21.72 -6.10
N VAL A 123 11.48 -21.90 -4.78
CA VAL A 123 12.42 -22.67 -3.97
C VAL A 123 12.11 -24.16 -4.12
N GLN A 124 12.50 -24.74 -5.26
CA GLN A 124 12.46 -26.20 -5.45
C GLN A 124 13.85 -26.73 -5.80
N ILE A 125 14.80 -26.48 -4.91
CA ILE A 125 16.14 -27.09 -4.86
C ILE A 125 16.48 -27.07 -3.35
N PHE A 126 16.31 -28.13 -2.56
CA PHE A 126 17.01 -29.39 -2.58
C PHE A 126 16.14 -30.55 -2.06
N GLY A 127 15.83 -31.48 -2.95
CA GLY A 127 15.40 -32.84 -2.62
C GLY A 127 15.96 -33.74 -3.70
N PHE A 128 17.26 -34.03 -3.62
CA PHE A 128 17.90 -35.04 -4.46
C PHE A 128 17.16 -36.37 -4.24
N PHE A 129 16.62 -36.94 -5.32
CA PHE A 129 16.55 -38.39 -5.46
C PHE A 129 17.97 -38.94 -5.66
#